data_AF-A0A2W5YR93-F1
#
_entry.id   AF-A0A2W5YR93-F1
#
_cell.length_a   1.000
_cell.length_b   1.000
_cell.length_c   1.000
_cell.angle_alpha   90.00
_cell.angle_beta   90.00
_cell.angle_gamma   90.00
#
_symmetry.space_group_name_H-M   'P 1'
#
loop_
_entity.id
_entity.type
_entity.pdbx_description
1 polymer ?
#
loop_
_entity_poly.entity_id
_entity_poly.type
_entity_poly.pdbx_seq_one_letter_code
_entity_poly.pdbx_strand_id
1 'polypeptide(L)'
;MNRTLTCATVFFVALSAQAQIQVDLKFKRLQYIAYEPVIATVQITNLAGRDIELHDDEGQRWFGFEVKTNDERFLPVADHAPEPPLKI
;
A
#
# COMPACT_ATOMS: atom_id res chain seq x y z
N MET A 1 26.15 -45.92 9.23
CA MET A 1 25.60 -44.84 10.07
C MET A 1 25.65 -43.54 9.27
N ASN A 2 24.60 -42.69 9.31
CA ASN A 2 24.57 -41.31 8.79
C ASN A 2 23.94 -41.07 7.39
N ARG A 3 22.73 -41.58 7.14
CA ARG A 3 21.89 -41.22 5.97
C ARG A 3 20.56 -40.55 6.35
N THR A 4 20.44 -40.03 7.57
CA THR A 4 19.19 -39.45 8.10
C THR A 4 19.23 -37.93 8.25
N LEU A 5 20.34 -37.26 7.90
CA LEU A 5 20.54 -35.84 8.19
C LEU A 5 20.29 -34.87 7.02
N THR A 6 19.66 -35.34 5.94
CA THR A 6 19.39 -34.51 4.74
C THR A 6 17.91 -34.21 4.50
N CYS A 7 17.01 -34.70 5.35
CA CYS A 7 15.57 -34.45 5.20
C CYS A 7 15.05 -33.25 6.01
N ALA A 8 15.81 -32.77 7.01
CA ALA A 8 15.34 -31.76 7.96
C ALA A 8 15.51 -30.31 7.48
N THR A 9 16.26 -30.06 6.40
CA THR A 9 16.66 -28.70 5.98
C THR A 9 15.79 -28.09 4.88
N VAL A 10 14.81 -28.84 4.34
CA VAL A 10 13.92 -28.38 3.25
C VAL A 10 12.49 -28.19 3.76
N PHE A 11 12.33 -27.75 5.01
CA PHE A 11 11.12 -27.03 5.41
C PHE A 11 11.38 -25.54 5.17
N PHE A 12 11.54 -25.19 3.89
CA PHE A 12 11.71 -23.83 3.45
C PHE A 12 10.42 -23.10 3.80
N VAL A 13 10.54 -22.29 4.84
CA VAL A 13 9.48 -21.55 5.48
C VAL A 13 8.78 -20.70 4.41
N ALA A 14 7.59 -21.12 4.00
CA ALA A 14 6.63 -20.29 3.30
C ALA A 14 6.05 -19.28 4.32
N LEU A 15 6.89 -18.38 4.82
CA LEU A 15 6.45 -17.15 5.48
C LEU A 15 5.87 -16.29 4.36
N SER A 16 4.60 -16.51 4.05
CA SER A 16 3.78 -15.45 3.48
C SER A 16 3.86 -14.31 4.48
N ALA A 17 4.69 -13.31 4.21
CA ALA A 17 4.68 -12.04 4.91
C ALA A 17 3.33 -11.40 4.61
N GLN A 18 2.30 -11.82 5.33
CA GLN A 18 0.97 -11.27 5.24
C GLN A 18 1.10 -9.88 5.89
N ALA A 19 1.20 -8.86 5.04
CA ALA A 19 1.38 -7.50 5.50
C ALA A 19 0.25 -7.17 6.48
N GLN A 20 0.61 -6.63 7.65
CA GLN A 20 -0.35 -6.20 8.67
C GLN A 20 -1.33 -5.15 8.14
N ILE A 21 -0.92 -4.44 7.08
CA ILE A 21 -1.73 -3.50 6.32
C ILE A 21 -1.67 -3.91 4.86
N GLN A 22 -2.82 -4.17 4.25
CA GLN A 22 -2.95 -4.35 2.81
C GLN A 22 -3.50 -3.07 2.19
N VAL A 23 -2.91 -2.64 1.07
CA VAL A 23 -3.33 -1.46 0.32
C VAL A 23 -3.64 -1.85 -1.11
N ASP A 24 -4.85 -1.54 -1.57
CA ASP A 24 -5.31 -1.75 -2.94
C ASP A 24 -5.69 -0.40 -3.57
N LEU A 25 -5.26 -0.18 -4.82
CA LEU A 25 -5.62 0.99 -5.62
C LEU A 25 -6.49 0.58 -6.80
N LYS A 26 -7.70 1.14 -6.90
CA LYS A 26 -8.66 0.84 -7.97
C LYS A 26 -9.03 2.09 -8.72
N PHE A 27 -8.98 2.04 -10.04
CA PHE A 27 -9.49 3.11 -10.91
C PHE A 27 -10.90 2.76 -11.38
N LYS A 28 -11.79 3.75 -11.45
CA LYS A 28 -13.17 3.54 -11.95
C LYS A 28 -13.18 3.00 -13.39
N ARG A 29 -12.16 3.35 -14.17
CA ARG A 29 -12.03 3.03 -15.60
C ARG A 29 -10.57 3.15 -16.04
N LEU A 30 -10.21 2.48 -17.13
CA LEU A 30 -8.83 2.44 -17.67
C LEU A 30 -8.53 3.59 -18.65
N GLN A 31 -9.56 4.11 -19.31
CA GLN A 31 -9.42 5.16 -20.33
C GLN A 31 -10.01 6.46 -19.80
N TYR A 32 -9.18 7.50 -19.82
CA TYR A 32 -9.57 8.87 -19.50
C TYR A 32 -9.30 9.74 -20.72
N ILE A 33 -10.27 10.61 -21.03
CA ILE A 33 -10.07 11.66 -22.02
C ILE A 33 -9.25 12.76 -21.33
N ALA A 34 -8.41 13.47 -22.09
CA ALA A 34 -7.63 14.57 -21.56
C ALA A 34 -8.53 15.58 -20.81
N TYR A 35 -8.00 16.16 -19.74
CA TYR A 35 -8.66 17.17 -18.89
C TYR A 35 -9.84 16.68 -18.05
N GLU A 36 -10.09 15.37 -17.98
CA GLU A 36 -11.07 14.83 -17.04
C GLU A 36 -10.41 14.42 -15.72
N PRO A 37 -11.07 14.66 -14.57
CA PRO A 37 -10.61 14.13 -13.29
C PRO A 37 -10.50 12.59 -13.30
N VAL A 38 -9.33 12.08 -12.92
CA VAL A 38 -9.10 10.65 -12.71
C VAL A 38 -9.48 10.32 -11.27
N ILE A 39 -10.55 9.53 -11.09
CA ILE A 39 -11.00 9.10 -9.77
C ILE A 39 -10.44 7.71 -9.47
N ALA A 40 -9.68 7.61 -8.38
CA ALA A 40 -9.18 6.36 -7.84
C ALA A 40 -9.69 6.14 -6.41
N THR A 41 -9.87 4.88 -6.04
CA THR A 41 -10.26 4.45 -4.70
C THR A 41 -9.10 3.68 -4.10
N VAL A 42 -8.64 4.14 -2.94
CA VAL A 42 -7.67 3.42 -2.11
C VAL A 42 -8.43 2.65 -1.05
N GLN A 43 -8.15 1.36 -0.95
CA GLN A 43 -8.68 0.48 0.07
C GLN A 43 -7.54 0.05 0.98
N ILE A 44 -7.64 0.38 2.27
CA ILE A 44 -6.67 0.01 3.29
C ILE A 44 -7.34 -1.03 4.20
N THR A 45 -6.73 -2.19 4.33
CA THR A 45 -7.25 -3.31 5.14
C THR A 45 -6.27 -3.65 6.26
N ASN A 46 -6.74 -3.57 7.50
CA ASN A 46 -5.99 -4.02 8.67
C ASN A 46 -6.09 -5.55 8.81
N LEU A 47 -4.96 -6.23 8.70
CA LEU A 47 -4.81 -7.69 8.87
C LEU A 47 -4.04 -8.05 10.15
N ALA A 48 -3.71 -7.08 11.01
CA ALA A 48 -2.88 -7.28 12.20
C ALA A 48 -3.61 -7.93 13.40
N GLY A 49 -4.93 -8.12 13.31
CA GLY A 49 -5.75 -8.70 14.37
C GLY A 49 -5.83 -7.84 15.65
N ARG A 50 -5.38 -6.59 15.57
CA ARG A 50 -5.37 -5.58 16.63
C ARG A 50 -5.61 -4.20 16.01
N ASP A 51 -5.96 -3.22 16.82
CA ASP A 51 -6.07 -1.84 16.36
C ASP A 51 -4.70 -1.31 15.93
N ILE A 52 -4.69 -0.58 14.81
CA ILE A 52 -3.50 0.12 14.29
C ILE A 52 -3.80 1.60 14.33
N GLU A 53 -2.92 2.36 14.98
CA GLU A 53 -2.96 3.81 14.94
C GLU A 53 -2.21 4.31 13.71
N LEU A 54 -2.88 5.13 12.91
CA LEU A 54 -2.33 5.76 11.71
C LEU A 54 -2.37 7.27 11.93
N HIS A 55 -1.21 7.89 12.07
CA HIS A 55 -1.09 9.33 12.33
C HIS A 55 0.13 9.92 11.63
N ASP A 56 0.02 11.20 11.28
CA ASP A 56 1.18 11.97 10.81
C ASP A 56 2.21 12.07 11.94
N ASP A 57 3.51 12.01 11.60
CA ASP A 57 4.61 12.14 12.55
C ASP A 57 5.62 13.17 12.06
N GLU A 58 6.03 14.10 12.91
CA GLU A 58 7.07 15.13 12.69
C GLU A 58 7.31 15.58 11.23
N GLY A 59 6.24 16.02 10.54
CA GLY A 59 6.32 16.56 9.17
C GLY A 59 6.23 15.52 8.05
N GLN A 60 6.20 14.23 8.38
CA GLN A 60 5.90 13.13 7.48
C GLN A 60 4.43 12.73 7.59
N ARG A 61 3.71 12.87 6.47
CA ARG A 61 2.32 12.40 6.41
C ARG A 61 2.26 10.88 6.40
N TRP A 62 1.31 10.30 7.14
CA TRP A 62 1.12 8.84 7.19
C TRP A 62 0.64 8.27 5.85
N PHE A 63 -0.05 9.11 5.06
CA PHE A 63 -0.59 8.75 3.76
C PHE A 63 -0.39 9.87 2.74
N GLY A 64 -0.12 9.48 1.50
CA GLY A 64 0.07 10.39 0.38
C GLY A 64 0.10 9.65 -0.94
N PHE A 65 0.09 10.42 -2.02
CA PHE A 65 0.17 9.90 -3.37
C PHE A 65 1.46 10.36 -4.03
N GLU A 66 2.04 9.47 -4.81
CA GLU A 66 3.13 9.81 -5.73
C GLU A 66 2.64 9.50 -7.15
N VAL A 67 2.63 10.51 -8.01
CA VAL A 67 2.10 10.38 -9.37
C VAL A 67 3.25 10.48 -10.36
N LYS A 68 3.42 9.46 -11.19
CA LYS A 68 4.42 9.42 -12.27
C LYS A 68 3.73 9.50 -13.62
N THR A 69 4.32 10.25 -14.54
CA THR A 69 3.96 10.16 -15.96
C THR A 69 4.57 8.89 -16.57
N ASN A 70 4.10 8.52 -17.76
CA ASN A 70 4.67 7.38 -18.51
C ASN A 70 6.17 7.56 -18.82
N ASP A 71 6.65 8.81 -18.83
CA ASP A 71 8.06 9.17 -19.01
C ASP A 71 8.86 9.13 -17.69
N GLU A 72 8.36 8.44 -16.66
CA GLU A 72 8.95 8.30 -15.32
C GLU A 72 9.16 9.61 -14.53
N ARG A 73 8.58 10.71 -14.99
CA ARG A 73 8.65 12.01 -14.32
C ARG A 73 7.58 12.12 -13.24
N PHE A 74 7.98 12.52 -12.04
CA PHE A 74 7.08 12.82 -10.94
C PHE A 74 6.30 14.11 -11.20
N LEU A 75 4.99 14.03 -11.02
CA LEU A 75 4.14 15.22 -11.00
C LEU A 75 4.08 15.79 -9.59
N PRO A 76 4.10 17.12 -9.44
CA PRO A 76 3.86 17.73 -8.14
C PRO A 76 2.44 17.38 -7.68
N VAL A 77 2.35 16.73 -6.53
CA VAL A 77 1.06 16.52 -5.87
C VAL A 77 0.71 17.84 -5.21
N ALA A 78 -0.37 18.48 -5.66
CA ALA A 78 -0.87 19.67 -5.00
C ALA A 78 -1.19 19.32 -3.55
N ASP A 79 -0.77 20.16 -2.61
CA ASP A 79 -1.10 19.96 -1.20
C ASP A 79 -2.61 19.80 -1.06
N HIS A 80 -3.04 18.61 -0.64
CA HIS A 80 -4.43 18.34 -0.37
C HIS A 80 -4.90 19.25 0.76
N ALA A 81 -6.10 19.82 0.60
CA ALA A 81 -6.82 20.42 1.72
C ALA A 81 -6.93 19.39 2.87
N PRO A 82 -6.94 19.83 4.14
CA PRO A 82 -6.97 18.92 5.29
C PRO A 82 -8.07 17.87 5.12
N GLU A 83 -7.69 16.61 4.99
CA GLU A 83 -8.63 15.53 4.85
C GLU A 83 -9.28 15.29 6.23
N PRO A 84 -10.62 15.21 6.33
CA PRO A 84 -11.26 14.92 7.59
C PRO A 84 -10.78 13.57 8.13
N PRO A 85 -10.65 13.42 9.47
CA PRO A 85 -10.13 12.20 10.07
C PRO A 85 -10.95 11.00 9.60
N LEU A 86 -10.24 9.93 9.21
CA LEU A 86 -10.86 8.66 8.85
C LEU A 86 -11.71 8.19 10.03
N LYS A 87 -13.02 8.22 9.87
CA LYS A 87 -13.96 7.62 10.81
C LYS A 87 -13.90 6.10 10.62
N ILE A 88 -13.04 5.47 11.39
CA ILE A 88 -13.04 4.02 11.65
C ILE A 88 -14.21 3.65 12.57
#